data_AF-A0A974TD46-F1
#
_entry.id   AF-A0A974TD46-F1
#
_cell.length_a   1.000
_cell.length_b   1.000
_cell.length_c   1.000
_cell.angle_alpha   90.00
_cell.angle_beta   90.00
_cell.angle_gamma   90.00
#
_symmetry.space_group_name_H-M   'P 1'
#
loop_
_entity.id
_entity.type
_entity.pdbx_description
1 polymer ?
#
loop_
_entity_poly.entity_id
_entity_poly.type
_entity_poly.pdbx_seq_one_letter_code
_entity_poly.pdbx_strand_id
1 'polypeptide(L)'
;MPKKPNTADVRYTVILDNCGNPDRGQDPSRRLPGTVRQVVSIADFAAASKACRDYIEENDLGGGNWTGGEIRENGKIVGRVAYNGTVWPPGEFAVGMKPLWPEPEAEPKPKDPLEWETSQVDTPFGPILIGGCFRIGNVKSIEGKFVVDGQHYEFMTFATFEEGGLKEIQSHNLLKNGVFSDTVVPPKKVPKKVKDAIRKAVARWASVPANMALIVRNEIKDQKKSIQHVERQIASYEQQLAKSRDELATHQAQIAQLEEKASQLESGS
;
A
#
# COMPACT_ATOMS: atom_id res chain seq x y z
N MET A 1 -29.40 31.83 14.15
CA MET A 1 -28.45 31.91 13.02
C MET A 1 -27.05 31.68 13.56
N PRO A 2 -26.34 30.62 13.17
CA PRO A 2 -24.96 30.42 13.60
C PRO A 2 -24.08 31.50 12.96
N LYS A 3 -23.33 32.23 13.80
CA LYS A 3 -22.39 33.27 13.35
C LYS A 3 -21.36 32.65 12.41
N LYS A 4 -21.13 33.27 11.24
CA LYS A 4 -19.97 32.96 10.40
C LYS A 4 -18.70 33.09 11.25
N PRO A 5 -17.82 32.09 11.27
CA PRO A 5 -16.55 32.20 11.99
C PRO A 5 -15.73 33.36 11.41
N ASN A 6 -15.18 34.15 12.31
CA ASN A 6 -14.41 35.35 12.03
C ASN A 6 -13.07 34.94 11.38
N THR A 7 -12.71 35.55 10.25
CA THR A 7 -11.54 35.22 9.39
C THR A 7 -10.16 35.49 10.03
N ALA A 8 -10.09 35.72 11.34
CA ALA A 8 -8.89 36.13 12.07
C ALA A 8 -8.17 34.98 12.81
N ASP A 9 -8.66 33.74 12.76
CA ASP A 9 -8.17 32.63 13.58
C ASP A 9 -7.42 31.52 12.81
N VAL A 10 -7.13 31.72 11.53
CA VAL A 10 -6.33 30.76 10.75
C VAL A 10 -4.84 31.05 10.97
N ARG A 11 -4.27 30.43 11.99
CA ARG A 11 -2.87 30.60 12.35
C ARG A 11 -1.92 29.85 11.42
N TYR A 12 -2.30 28.65 10.99
CA TYR A 12 -1.47 27.79 10.17
C TYR A 12 -2.17 27.37 8.87
N THR A 13 -1.36 27.23 7.81
CA THR A 13 -1.76 26.62 6.55
C THR A 13 -0.76 25.56 6.15
N VAL A 14 -1.20 24.53 5.43
CA VAL A 14 -0.33 23.51 4.85
C VAL A 14 -0.56 23.42 3.34
N ILE A 15 0.53 23.30 2.58
CA ILE A 15 0.47 23.11 1.13
C ILE A 15 0.44 21.61 0.83
N LEU A 16 -0.59 21.16 0.13
CA LEU A 16 -0.71 19.80 -0.41
C LEU A 16 -0.35 19.85 -1.89
N ASP A 17 0.73 19.19 -2.27
CA ASP A 17 1.23 19.21 -3.65
C ASP A 17 2.01 17.93 -3.97
N ASN A 18 2.14 17.62 -5.25
CA ASN A 18 2.84 16.44 -5.74
C ASN A 18 3.59 16.74 -7.05
N CYS A 19 4.43 15.80 -7.47
CA CYS A 19 5.02 15.79 -8.81
C CYS A 19 5.14 14.36 -9.37
N GLY A 20 5.52 14.26 -10.64
CA GLY A 20 5.93 12.99 -11.24
C GLY A 20 7.19 12.43 -10.58
N ASN A 21 7.21 11.12 -10.36
CA ASN A 21 8.37 10.38 -9.87
C ASN A 21 9.29 9.94 -11.04
N PRO A 22 10.53 10.45 -11.14
CA PRO A 22 11.50 10.06 -12.17
C PRO A 22 11.83 8.57 -12.19
N ASP A 23 11.83 7.90 -11.03
CA ASP A 23 12.09 6.46 -10.93
C ASP A 23 11.02 5.62 -11.65
N ARG A 24 9.87 6.23 -11.94
CA ARG A 24 8.75 5.65 -12.70
C ARG A 24 8.62 6.25 -14.10
N GLY A 25 9.61 7.00 -14.58
CA GLY A 25 9.58 7.66 -15.89
C GLY A 25 8.55 8.79 -16.00
N GLN A 26 8.13 9.37 -14.88
CA GLN A 26 7.18 10.50 -14.84
C GLN A 26 7.94 11.83 -14.81
N ASP A 27 7.30 12.92 -15.26
CA ASP A 27 7.90 14.27 -15.31
C ASP A 27 7.92 14.94 -13.91
N PRO A 28 9.09 15.18 -13.30
CA PRO A 28 9.20 15.76 -11.96
C PRO A 28 8.87 17.26 -11.90
N SER A 29 8.77 17.93 -13.05
CA SER A 29 8.37 19.33 -13.13
C SER A 29 6.85 19.52 -13.14
N ARG A 30 6.09 18.43 -13.24
CA ARG A 30 4.63 18.44 -13.39
C ARG A 30 3.96 17.60 -12.31
N ARG A 31 2.75 18.01 -11.91
CA ARG A 31 1.86 17.22 -11.07
C ARG A 31 1.37 15.98 -11.81
N LEU A 32 0.98 14.96 -11.06
CA LEU A 32 0.27 13.83 -11.63
C LEU A 32 -1.07 14.28 -12.26
N PRO A 33 -1.45 13.73 -13.42
CA PRO A 33 -2.73 14.04 -14.06
C PRO A 33 -3.91 13.86 -13.09
N GLY A 34 -4.85 14.80 -13.08
CA GLY A 34 -6.04 14.73 -12.23
C GLY A 34 -5.86 15.23 -10.78
N THR A 35 -4.63 15.55 -10.37
CA THR A 35 -4.36 16.08 -9.03
C THR A 35 -4.31 17.61 -9.02
N VAL A 36 -4.66 18.22 -7.88
CA VAL A 36 -4.67 19.68 -7.69
C VAL A 36 -3.85 20.05 -6.45
N ARG A 37 -3.08 21.15 -6.55
CA ARG A 37 -2.44 21.75 -5.38
C ARG A 37 -3.48 22.40 -4.50
N GLN A 38 -3.42 22.12 -3.19
CA GLN A 38 -4.33 22.71 -2.22
C GLN A 38 -3.55 23.47 -1.15
N VAL A 39 -4.17 24.52 -0.61
CA VAL A 39 -3.71 25.21 0.58
C VAL A 39 -4.79 25.04 1.64
N VAL A 40 -4.49 24.27 2.68
CA VAL A 40 -5.47 23.87 3.69
C VAL A 40 -5.18 24.59 5.00
N SER A 41 -6.22 25.18 5.59
CA SER A 41 -6.14 25.78 6.93
C SER A 41 -6.12 24.68 7.98
N ILE A 42 -5.21 24.77 8.94
CA ILE A 42 -4.99 23.74 9.97
C ILE A 42 -4.84 24.38 11.35
N ALA A 43 -5.23 23.65 12.40
CA ALA A 43 -5.15 24.11 13.78
C ALA A 43 -3.75 23.92 14.39
N ASP A 44 -3.09 22.80 14.07
CA ASP A 44 -1.82 22.38 14.66
C ASP A 44 -1.04 21.41 13.73
N PHE A 45 0.12 20.93 14.20
CA PHE A 45 0.96 19.99 13.46
C PHE A 45 0.35 18.60 13.30
N ALA A 46 -0.53 18.16 14.20
CA ALA A 46 -1.23 16.89 14.07
C ALA A 46 -2.24 16.95 12.92
N ALA A 47 -3.00 18.05 12.82
CA ALA A 47 -3.89 18.33 11.71
C ALA A 47 -3.13 18.47 10.38
N ALA A 48 -1.94 19.08 10.39
CA ALA A 48 -1.06 19.11 9.22
C ALA A 48 -0.66 17.71 8.74
N SER A 49 -0.19 16.88 9.69
CA SER A 49 0.20 15.49 9.45
C SER A 49 -0.95 14.69 8.83
N LYS A 50 -2.16 14.81 9.41
CA LYS A 50 -3.34 14.12 8.90
C LYS A 50 -3.73 14.60 7.50
N ALA A 51 -3.83 15.91 7.27
CA ALA A 51 -4.21 16.46 5.97
C ALA A 51 -3.26 16.03 4.84
N CYS A 52 -1.96 15.95 5.11
CA CYS A 52 -0.99 15.46 4.14
C CYS A 52 -1.14 13.97 3.87
N ARG A 53 -1.33 13.14 4.91
CA ARG A 53 -1.52 11.69 4.74
C ARG A 53 -2.83 11.35 4.01
N ASP A 54 -3.92 12.04 4.33
CA ASP A 54 -5.21 11.89 3.65
C ASP A 54 -5.03 12.20 2.14
N TYR A 55 -4.37 13.31 1.80
CA TYR A 55 -4.09 13.67 0.40
C TYR A 55 -3.19 12.64 -0.32
N ILE A 56 -2.17 12.12 0.37
CA ILE A 56 -1.29 11.07 -0.15
C ILE A 56 -2.09 9.82 -0.48
N GLU A 57 -3.00 9.40 0.41
CA GLU A 57 -3.85 8.22 0.23
C GLU A 57 -4.90 8.41 -0.86
N GLU A 58 -5.60 9.55 -0.87
CA GLU A 58 -6.61 9.90 -1.86
C GLU A 58 -6.07 9.94 -3.29
N ASN A 59 -4.80 10.30 -3.46
CA ASN A 59 -4.14 10.41 -4.76
C ASN A 59 -3.15 9.26 -5.05
N ASP A 60 -3.12 8.21 -4.23
CA ASP A 60 -2.24 7.03 -4.35
C ASP A 60 -0.75 7.41 -4.59
N LEU A 61 -0.25 8.36 -3.80
CA LEU A 61 1.10 8.89 -3.96
C LEU A 61 2.14 7.99 -3.32
N GLY A 62 3.27 7.77 -4.00
CA GLY A 62 4.48 7.24 -3.36
C GLY A 62 5.33 8.36 -2.75
N GLY A 63 6.29 7.99 -1.89
CA GLY A 63 7.22 8.96 -1.29
C GLY A 63 7.96 9.83 -2.31
N GLY A 64 8.29 9.28 -3.48
CA GLY A 64 8.92 10.02 -4.58
C GLY A 64 8.00 10.98 -5.35
N ASN A 65 6.69 10.95 -5.09
CA ASN A 65 5.72 11.89 -5.67
C ASN A 65 5.44 13.10 -4.75
N TRP A 66 5.81 13.03 -3.47
CA TRP A 66 5.41 14.02 -2.47
C TRP A 66 6.29 15.28 -2.49
N THR A 67 5.71 16.43 -2.81
CA THR A 67 6.42 17.73 -2.81
C THR A 67 5.81 18.77 -1.88
N GLY A 68 4.62 18.50 -1.33
CA GLY A 68 3.93 19.34 -0.37
C GLY A 68 4.50 19.29 1.05
N GLY A 69 3.60 19.49 2.02
CA GLY A 69 3.86 19.40 3.45
C GLY A 69 4.38 20.69 4.07
N GLU A 70 4.61 21.74 3.29
CA GLU A 70 5.10 23.01 3.84
C GLU A 70 4.02 23.67 4.71
N ILE A 71 4.32 23.85 6.00
CA ILE A 71 3.45 24.49 6.99
C ILE A 71 3.86 25.94 7.14
N ARG A 72 2.92 26.87 6.97
CA ARG A 72 3.13 28.31 7.10
C ARG A 72 2.30 28.90 8.25
N GLU A 73 2.94 29.73 9.07
CA GLU A 73 2.30 30.65 10.01
C GLU A 73 2.48 32.08 9.51
N ASN A 74 1.37 32.79 9.27
CA ASN A 74 1.42 34.18 8.74
C ASN A 74 2.33 34.33 7.51
N GLY A 75 2.34 33.32 6.63
CA GLY A 75 3.16 33.29 5.42
C GLY A 75 4.61 32.81 5.59
N LYS A 76 5.10 32.66 6.83
CA LYS A 76 6.45 32.14 7.12
C LYS A 76 6.43 30.64 7.32
N ILE A 77 7.39 29.91 6.73
CA ILE A 77 7.52 28.47 6.92
C ILE A 77 7.93 28.17 8.36
N VAL A 78 7.15 27.32 9.03
CA VAL A 78 7.38 26.91 10.43
C VAL A 78 7.56 25.40 10.59
N GLY A 79 7.37 24.62 9.52
CA GLY A 79 7.63 23.19 9.51
C GLY A 79 7.36 22.54 8.16
N ARG A 80 7.75 21.27 8.02
CA ARG A 80 7.46 20.47 6.83
C ARG A 80 7.01 19.07 7.19
N VAL A 81 5.88 18.63 6.64
CA VAL A 81 5.34 17.27 6.78
C VAL A 81 6.04 16.34 5.78
N ALA A 82 6.69 15.30 6.28
CA ALA A 82 7.24 14.21 5.49
C ALA A 82 6.14 13.23 5.03
N TYR A 83 6.47 12.36 4.08
CA TYR A 83 5.54 11.36 3.54
C TYR A 83 4.86 10.49 4.61
N ASN A 84 5.59 10.09 5.65
CA ASN A 84 5.07 9.30 6.77
C ASN A 84 4.24 10.12 7.79
N GLY A 85 4.04 11.42 7.56
CA GLY A 85 3.33 12.32 8.46
C GLY A 85 4.17 12.91 9.59
N THR A 86 5.48 12.64 9.67
CA THR A 86 6.37 13.31 10.62
C THR A 86 6.50 14.79 10.25
N VAL A 87 6.43 15.69 11.23
CA VAL A 87 6.65 17.13 11.00
C VAL A 87 8.06 17.52 11.46
N TRP A 88 8.86 18.00 10.52
CA TRP A 88 10.21 18.47 10.76
C TRP A 88 10.26 20.00 10.88
N PRO A 89 11.21 20.55 11.66
CA PRO A 89 11.49 21.98 11.63
C PRO A 89 11.92 22.45 10.23
N PRO A 90 11.72 23.74 9.90
CA PRO A 90 12.10 24.27 8.60
C PRO A 90 13.62 24.28 8.43
N GLY A 91 14.09 24.09 7.19
CA GLY A 91 15.51 24.07 6.83
C GLY A 91 15.98 22.72 6.30
N GLU A 92 17.30 22.56 6.19
CA GLU A 92 17.90 21.29 5.79
C GLU A 92 17.84 20.27 6.92
N PHE A 93 17.59 19.01 6.55
CA PHE A 93 17.60 17.91 7.49
C PHE A 93 19.01 17.68 8.04
N ALA A 94 19.11 17.50 9.36
CA ALA A 94 20.34 17.11 10.03
C ALA A 94 20.13 15.80 10.80
N VAL A 95 21.14 14.92 10.77
CA VAL A 95 21.14 13.69 11.56
C VAL A 95 21.01 14.03 13.04
N GLY A 96 20.08 13.38 13.75
CA GLY A 96 19.82 13.61 15.17
C GLY A 96 18.87 14.78 15.46
N MET A 97 18.34 15.45 14.43
CA MET A 97 17.27 16.43 14.60
C MET A 97 16.02 15.75 15.22
N LYS A 98 15.33 16.47 16.10
CA LYS A 98 14.06 16.02 16.68
C LYS A 98 12.88 16.58 15.86
N PRO A 99 11.85 15.77 15.60
CA PRO A 99 10.66 16.25 14.92
C PRO A 99 9.87 17.21 15.82
N LEU A 100 9.16 18.16 15.20
CA LEU A 100 8.15 19.00 15.85
C LEU A 100 6.89 18.19 16.20
N TRP A 101 6.60 17.18 15.38
CA TRP A 101 5.56 16.20 15.60
C TRP A 101 6.06 14.85 15.07
N PRO A 102 6.10 13.79 15.90
CA PRO A 102 6.63 12.50 15.49
C PRO A 102 5.75 11.85 14.41
N GLU A 103 6.24 10.77 13.81
CA GLU A 103 5.39 9.89 13.01
C GLU A 103 4.18 9.48 13.87
N PRO A 104 2.94 9.73 13.42
CA PRO A 104 1.78 9.32 14.17
C PRO A 104 1.82 7.81 14.34
N GLU A 105 1.55 7.33 15.57
CA GLU A 105 1.34 5.90 15.78
C GLU A 105 0.29 5.44 14.77
N ALA A 106 0.58 4.34 14.08
CA ALA A 106 -0.37 3.75 13.17
C ALA A 106 -1.64 3.50 13.98
N GLU A 107 -2.71 4.23 13.67
CA GLU A 107 -4.02 3.93 14.24
C GLU A 107 -4.25 2.43 14.01
N PRO A 108 -4.72 1.68 15.03
CA PRO A 108 -4.99 0.27 14.86
C PRO A 108 -5.97 0.15 13.70
N LYS A 109 -5.44 -0.21 12.53
CA LYS A 109 -6.25 -0.36 11.34
C LYS A 109 -7.34 -1.35 11.72
N PRO A 110 -8.62 -1.03 11.46
CA PRO A 110 -9.69 -2.00 11.63
C PRO A 110 -9.22 -3.30 10.98
N LYS A 111 -9.30 -4.40 11.72
CA LYS A 111 -8.80 -5.69 11.24
C LYS A 111 -9.41 -5.93 9.86
N ASP A 112 -8.56 -6.01 8.84
CA ASP A 112 -9.02 -6.22 7.47
C ASP A 112 -9.87 -7.50 7.45
N PRO A 113 -11.17 -7.42 7.13
CA PRO A 113 -12.03 -8.61 7.12
C PRO A 113 -11.55 -9.65 6.09
N LEU A 114 -10.71 -9.23 5.14
CA LEU A 114 -10.07 -10.05 4.13
C LEU A 114 -8.59 -10.33 4.43
N GLU A 115 -8.13 -10.08 5.66
CA GLU A 115 -6.79 -10.46 6.12
C GLU A 115 -6.62 -11.98 6.00
N TRP A 116 -5.49 -12.40 5.44
CA TRP A 116 -5.19 -13.82 5.26
C TRP A 116 -4.99 -14.51 6.61
N GLU A 117 -5.63 -15.66 6.76
CA GLU A 117 -5.45 -16.52 7.92
C GLU A 117 -4.14 -17.30 7.80
N THR A 118 -3.49 -17.49 8.94
CA THR A 118 -2.34 -18.38 9.10
C THR A 118 -2.63 -19.39 10.22
N SER A 119 -2.13 -20.61 10.08
CA SER A 119 -2.20 -21.67 11.07
C SER A 119 -0.79 -21.98 11.55
N GLN A 120 -0.57 -21.96 12.87
CA GLN A 120 0.62 -22.54 13.48
C GLN A 120 0.39 -24.02 13.72
N VAL A 121 1.41 -24.82 13.41
CA VAL A 121 1.36 -26.27 13.46
C VAL A 121 2.58 -26.76 14.22
N ASP A 122 2.36 -27.43 15.34
CA ASP A 122 3.44 -28.10 16.05
C ASP A 122 3.80 -29.40 15.33
N THR A 123 5.08 -29.51 14.95
CA THR A 123 5.62 -30.70 14.29
C THR A 123 6.65 -31.36 15.20
N PRO A 124 6.99 -32.65 14.99
CA PRO A 124 8.10 -33.28 15.72
C PRO A 124 9.45 -32.57 15.55
N PHE A 125 9.57 -31.73 14.53
CA PHE A 125 10.75 -30.94 14.23
C PHE A 125 10.62 -29.50 14.72
N GLY A 126 9.53 -29.11 15.39
CA GLY A 126 9.25 -27.74 15.80
C GLY A 126 8.10 -27.08 15.03
N PRO A 127 7.59 -25.95 15.52
CA PRO A 127 6.43 -25.29 14.93
C PRO A 127 6.71 -24.68 13.57
N ILE A 128 5.73 -24.81 12.68
CA ILE A 128 5.69 -24.15 11.36
C ILE A 128 4.43 -23.30 11.26
N LEU A 129 4.48 -22.25 10.45
CA LEU A 129 3.33 -21.42 10.08
C LEU A 129 2.97 -21.72 8.63
N ILE A 130 1.67 -21.93 8.38
CA ILE A 130 1.11 -22.16 7.05
C ILE A 130 -0.02 -21.18 6.81
N GLY A 131 0.06 -20.44 5.72
CA GLY A 131 -1.02 -19.59 5.21
C GLY A 131 -0.84 -19.35 3.72
N GLY A 132 -1.84 -18.83 3.02
CA GLY A 132 -1.77 -18.63 1.57
C GLY A 132 -3.09 -18.91 0.87
N CYS A 133 -3.11 -18.70 -0.45
CA CYS A 133 -4.27 -18.68 -1.34
C CYS A 133 -3.94 -19.38 -2.68
N PHE A 134 -4.92 -19.55 -3.58
CA PHE A 134 -4.73 -20.23 -4.88
C PHE A 134 -4.20 -21.65 -4.80
N ARG A 135 -4.58 -22.38 -3.75
CA ARG A 135 -4.00 -23.69 -3.42
C ARG A 135 -2.48 -23.65 -3.22
N ILE A 136 -1.88 -22.48 -2.99
CA ILE A 136 -0.47 -22.30 -2.67
C ILE A 136 -0.37 -21.80 -1.23
N GLY A 137 0.24 -22.58 -0.34
CA GLY A 137 0.58 -22.16 1.02
C GLY A 137 2.03 -21.72 1.11
N ASN A 138 2.26 -20.54 1.65
CA ASN A 138 3.52 -20.16 2.25
C ASN A 138 3.69 -20.93 3.57
N VAL A 139 4.74 -21.74 3.63
CA VAL A 139 5.11 -22.54 4.80
C VAL A 139 6.44 -22.00 5.31
N LYS A 140 6.49 -21.59 6.58
CA LYS A 140 7.72 -21.12 7.21
C LYS A 140 7.93 -21.75 8.59
N SER A 141 9.17 -21.97 8.98
CA SER A 141 9.50 -22.31 10.37
C SER A 141 9.24 -21.11 11.29
N ILE A 142 8.95 -21.37 12.57
CA ILE A 142 9.17 -20.36 13.60
C ILE A 142 10.68 -20.22 13.84
N GLU A 143 11.13 -18.96 13.90
CA GLU A 143 12.53 -18.58 14.14
C GLU A 143 13.14 -19.35 15.32
N GLY A 144 14.30 -19.96 15.07
CA GLY A 144 15.04 -20.75 16.06
C GLY A 144 14.38 -22.05 16.52
N LYS A 145 13.16 -22.40 16.11
CA LYS A 145 12.43 -23.55 16.70
C LYS A 145 12.42 -24.82 15.87
N PHE A 146 12.80 -24.77 14.59
CA PHE A 146 12.77 -25.96 13.74
C PHE A 146 14.11 -26.72 13.78
N VAL A 147 14.11 -27.94 14.30
CA VAL A 147 15.29 -28.76 14.60
C VAL A 147 15.22 -30.10 13.90
N VAL A 148 16.30 -30.47 13.21
CA VAL A 148 16.49 -31.80 12.60
C VAL A 148 17.87 -32.31 13.02
N ASP A 149 17.92 -33.47 13.68
CA ASP A 149 19.13 -34.10 14.22
C ASP A 149 19.98 -33.16 15.10
N GLY A 150 19.32 -32.41 15.98
CA GLY A 150 19.99 -31.47 16.89
C GLY A 150 20.49 -30.18 16.22
N GLN A 151 20.27 -29.99 14.92
CA GLN A 151 20.64 -28.77 14.20
C GLN A 151 19.40 -27.91 13.91
N HIS A 152 19.52 -26.60 14.15
CA HIS A 152 18.48 -25.62 13.85
C HIS A 152 18.46 -25.25 12.36
N TYR A 153 17.25 -25.10 11.84
CA TYR A 153 16.97 -24.67 10.48
C TYR A 153 15.88 -23.61 10.50
N GLU A 154 16.04 -22.62 9.63
CA GLU A 154 14.98 -21.69 9.29
C GLU A 154 14.67 -21.79 7.81
N PHE A 155 13.40 -21.70 7.45
CA PHE A 155 12.99 -21.86 6.07
C PHE A 155 11.71 -21.10 5.74
N MET A 156 11.59 -20.77 4.46
CA MET A 156 10.34 -20.36 3.82
C MET A 156 10.21 -21.12 2.51
N THR A 157 9.11 -21.81 2.32
CA THR A 157 8.82 -22.62 1.14
C THR A 157 7.37 -22.45 0.71
N PHE A 158 7.06 -22.84 -0.52
CA PHE A 158 5.70 -22.84 -1.05
C PHE A 158 5.23 -24.28 -1.22
N ALA A 159 4.02 -24.56 -0.77
CA ALA A 159 3.37 -25.84 -0.92
C ALA A 159 2.13 -25.70 -1.80
N THR A 160 2.03 -26.50 -2.85
CA THR A 160 0.82 -26.59 -3.67
C THR A 160 -0.07 -27.68 -3.11
N PHE A 161 -1.36 -27.41 -3.01
CA PHE A 161 -2.37 -28.35 -2.50
C PHE A 161 -3.42 -28.69 -3.55
N GLU A 162 -4.06 -29.84 -3.39
CA GLU A 162 -5.22 -30.30 -4.14
C GLU A 162 -6.27 -30.83 -3.15
N GLU A 163 -7.43 -31.27 -3.65
CA GLU A 163 -8.53 -31.78 -2.81
C GLU A 163 -8.09 -32.94 -1.89
N GLY A 164 -7.09 -33.72 -2.31
CA GLY A 164 -6.50 -34.81 -1.53
C GLY A 164 -5.38 -34.42 -0.56
N GLY A 165 -5.01 -33.13 -0.46
CA GLY A 165 -3.96 -32.62 0.41
C GLY A 165 -2.74 -32.07 -0.34
N LEU A 166 -1.53 -32.33 0.18
CA LEU A 166 -0.29 -31.80 -0.38
C LEU A 166 0.02 -32.43 -1.75
N LYS A 167 0.13 -31.59 -2.78
CA LYS A 167 0.59 -31.99 -4.13
C LYS A 167 2.11 -31.90 -4.25
N GLU A 168 2.67 -30.73 -3.94
CA GLU A 168 4.08 -30.44 -4.18
C GLU A 168 4.61 -29.44 -3.15
N ILE A 169 5.92 -29.49 -2.88
CA ILE A 169 6.64 -28.42 -2.19
C ILE A 169 7.71 -27.87 -3.13
N GLN A 170 7.62 -26.59 -3.43
CA GLN A 170 8.61 -25.87 -4.23
C GLN A 170 9.87 -25.61 -3.38
N SER A 171 11.03 -26.05 -3.86
CA SER A 171 12.25 -26.05 -3.05
C SER A 171 12.92 -24.68 -2.98
N HIS A 172 12.83 -23.93 -1.87
CA HIS A 172 13.48 -22.62 -1.71
C HIS A 172 13.90 -22.31 -0.26
N ASN A 173 14.82 -21.34 -0.15
CA ASN A 173 15.53 -20.71 0.98
C ASN A 173 15.50 -21.45 2.33
N LEU A 174 16.62 -22.12 2.64
CA LEU A 174 16.97 -22.47 4.02
C LEU A 174 18.07 -21.55 4.54
N LEU A 175 17.88 -21.09 5.76
CA LEU A 175 18.86 -20.37 6.56
C LEU A 175 19.42 -21.36 7.58
N LYS A 176 20.74 -21.46 7.62
CA LYS A 176 21.46 -22.23 8.63
C LYS A 176 21.88 -21.26 9.73
N ASN A 177 21.49 -21.53 10.97
CA ASN A 177 21.89 -20.81 12.20
C ASN A 177 21.14 -19.51 12.56
N GLY A 178 19.83 -19.44 12.35
CA GLY A 178 18.96 -18.60 13.20
C GLY A 178 19.18 -17.08 13.16
N VAL A 179 19.75 -16.58 12.06
CA VAL A 179 19.81 -15.15 11.77
C VAL A 179 19.40 -15.05 10.31
N PHE A 180 18.54 -14.10 9.97
CA PHE A 180 18.30 -13.64 8.60
C PHE A 180 19.64 -13.16 8.02
N SER A 181 20.50 -14.09 7.62
CA SER A 181 21.75 -13.83 6.92
C SER A 181 21.44 -13.82 5.43
N ASP A 182 22.11 -12.95 4.69
CA ASP A 182 21.96 -12.80 3.24
C ASP A 182 22.36 -14.06 2.44
N THR A 183 22.65 -15.18 3.13
CA THR A 183 23.12 -16.43 2.53
C THR A 183 21.98 -17.44 2.41
N VAL A 184 21.17 -17.26 1.38
CA VAL A 184 20.20 -18.27 0.93
C VAL A 184 20.93 -19.56 0.57
N VAL A 185 20.68 -20.67 1.29
CA VAL A 185 21.20 -21.99 0.87
C VAL A 185 20.46 -22.41 -0.40
N PRO A 186 21.16 -22.66 -1.53
CA PRO A 186 20.53 -23.11 -2.75
C PRO A 186 19.75 -24.42 -2.53
N PRO A 187 18.59 -24.60 -3.18
CA PRO A 187 17.72 -25.78 -3.00
C PRO A 187 18.44 -27.12 -3.13
N LYS A 188 19.46 -27.20 -3.99
CA LYS A 188 20.28 -28.40 -4.22
C LYS A 188 21.20 -28.75 -3.05
N LYS A 189 21.57 -27.77 -2.21
CA LYS A 189 22.49 -27.93 -1.06
C LYS A 189 21.75 -28.23 0.25
N VAL A 190 20.43 -28.18 0.25
CA VAL A 190 19.61 -28.51 1.42
C VAL A 190 19.65 -30.02 1.68
N PRO A 191 19.98 -30.48 2.90
CA PRO A 191 20.01 -31.90 3.23
C PRO A 191 18.65 -32.58 2.96
N LYS A 192 18.67 -33.75 2.30
CA LYS A 192 17.46 -34.51 1.96
C LYS A 192 16.56 -34.75 3.17
N LYS A 193 17.14 -35.10 4.32
CA LYS A 193 16.43 -35.29 5.59
C LYS A 193 15.60 -34.09 6.03
N VAL A 194 16.08 -32.86 5.78
CA VAL A 194 15.35 -31.63 6.13
C VAL A 194 14.19 -31.42 5.18
N LYS A 195 14.38 -31.65 3.88
CA LYS A 195 13.29 -31.61 2.88
C LYS A 195 12.19 -32.61 3.21
N ASP A 196 12.58 -33.83 3.60
CA ASP A 196 11.65 -34.89 3.97
C ASP A 196 10.90 -34.57 5.26
N ALA A 197 11.58 -33.97 6.25
CA ALA A 197 10.95 -33.47 7.48
C ALA A 197 9.89 -32.40 7.20
N ILE A 198 10.22 -31.39 6.38
CA ILE A 198 9.29 -30.35 5.95
C ILE A 198 8.11 -30.96 5.20
N ARG A 199 8.36 -31.83 4.22
CA ARG A 199 7.31 -32.48 3.44
C ARG A 199 6.37 -33.29 4.32
N LYS A 200 6.90 -34.07 5.26
CA LYS A 200 6.09 -34.87 6.18
C LYS A 200 5.23 -34.00 7.10
N ALA A 201 5.78 -32.89 7.60
CA ALA A 201 5.05 -31.94 8.42
C ALA A 201 3.88 -31.30 7.66
N VAL A 202 4.13 -30.79 6.45
CA VAL A 202 3.10 -30.15 5.61
C VAL A 202 2.05 -31.16 5.15
N ALA A 203 2.45 -32.37 4.74
CA ALA A 203 1.51 -33.41 4.33
C ALA A 203 0.55 -33.80 5.46
N ARG A 204 1.08 -33.96 6.68
CA ARG A 204 0.27 -34.26 7.88
C ARG A 204 -0.69 -33.11 8.22
N TRP A 205 -0.28 -31.87 8.04
CA TRP A 205 -1.16 -30.72 8.23
C TRP A 205 -2.30 -30.72 7.20
N ALA A 206 -1.96 -30.95 5.93
CA ALA A 206 -2.91 -30.94 4.81
C ALA A 206 -3.91 -32.10 4.86
N SER A 207 -3.62 -33.19 5.58
CA SER A 207 -4.56 -34.31 5.73
C SER A 207 -5.75 -33.99 6.66
N VAL A 208 -5.75 -32.83 7.32
CA VAL A 208 -6.86 -32.40 8.19
C VAL A 208 -7.81 -31.50 7.38
N PRO A 209 -9.10 -31.85 7.23
CA PRO A 209 -10.04 -31.08 6.41
C PRO A 209 -10.17 -29.60 6.81
N ALA A 210 -10.13 -29.28 8.10
CA ALA A 210 -10.21 -27.90 8.59
C ALA A 210 -9.03 -27.02 8.11
N ASN A 211 -7.86 -27.64 7.91
CA ASN A 211 -6.66 -26.96 7.41
C ASN A 211 -6.75 -26.70 5.91
N MET A 212 -7.28 -27.67 5.14
CA MET A 212 -7.59 -27.45 3.73
C MET A 212 -8.66 -26.37 3.54
N ALA A 213 -9.65 -26.32 4.43
CA ALA A 213 -10.65 -25.25 4.43
C ALA A 213 -10.03 -23.87 4.68
N LEU A 214 -8.91 -23.74 5.40
CA LEU A 214 -8.21 -22.47 5.58
C LEU A 214 -7.66 -21.95 4.24
N ILE A 215 -7.04 -22.81 3.43
CA ILE A 215 -6.53 -22.42 2.11
C ILE A 215 -7.66 -21.92 1.21
N VAL A 216 -8.79 -22.63 1.21
CA VAL A 216 -9.98 -22.23 0.45
C VAL A 216 -10.57 -20.90 0.96
N ARG A 217 -10.64 -20.69 2.28
CA ARG A 217 -11.10 -19.40 2.85
C ARG A 217 -10.20 -18.25 2.42
N ASN A 218 -8.89 -18.44 2.39
CA ASN A 218 -7.96 -17.42 1.92
C ASN A 218 -8.08 -17.16 0.41
N GLU A 219 -8.38 -18.19 -0.39
CA GLU A 219 -8.71 -18.03 -1.82
C GLU A 219 -9.98 -17.18 -2.00
N ILE A 220 -11.04 -17.42 -1.22
CA ILE A 220 -12.24 -16.58 -1.22
C ILE A 220 -11.90 -15.13 -0.85
N LYS A 221 -11.07 -14.92 0.18
CA LYS A 221 -10.64 -13.57 0.60
C LYS A 221 -9.88 -12.84 -0.50
N ASP A 222 -9.00 -13.55 -1.20
CA ASP A 222 -8.24 -12.99 -2.32
C ASP A 222 -9.16 -12.59 -3.49
N GLN A 223 -10.11 -13.46 -3.86
CA GLN A 223 -11.11 -13.14 -4.88
C GLN A 223 -11.94 -11.91 -4.49
N LYS A 224 -12.31 -11.78 -3.21
CA LYS A 224 -13.00 -10.58 -2.70
C LYS A 224 -12.14 -9.31 -2.79
N LYS A 225 -10.84 -9.40 -2.50
CA LYS A 225 -9.90 -8.27 -2.68
C LYS A 225 -9.78 -7.87 -4.14
N SER A 226 -9.72 -8.85 -5.04
CA SER A 226 -9.70 -8.63 -6.49
C SER A 226 -10.97 -7.93 -6.96
N ILE A 227 -12.15 -8.35 -6.48
CA ILE A 227 -13.42 -7.67 -6.76
C ILE A 227 -13.38 -6.21 -6.28
N GLN A 228 -12.99 -5.96 -5.03
CA GLN A 228 -12.87 -4.59 -4.49
C GLN A 228 -11.90 -3.71 -5.28
N HIS A 229 -10.83 -4.30 -5.83
CA HIS A 229 -9.91 -3.58 -6.70
C HIS A 229 -10.58 -3.17 -8.02
N VAL A 230 -11.25 -4.13 -8.68
CA VAL A 230 -11.96 -3.88 -9.93
C VAL A 230 -13.09 -2.86 -9.75
N GLU A 231 -13.86 -2.95 -8.67
CA GLU A 231 -14.92 -1.98 -8.34
C GLU A 231 -14.38 -0.56 -8.21
N ARG A 232 -13.23 -0.38 -7.53
CA ARG A 232 -12.56 0.92 -7.44
C ARG A 232 -12.10 1.44 -8.80
N GLN A 233 -11.60 0.58 -9.67
CA GLN A 233 -11.22 0.96 -11.03
C GLN A 233 -12.44 1.41 -11.85
N ILE A 234 -13.55 0.67 -11.76
CA ILE A 234 -14.80 1.05 -12.43
C ILE A 234 -15.25 2.43 -11.98
N ALA A 235 -15.33 2.69 -10.67
CA ALA A 235 -15.72 3.98 -10.14
C ALA A 235 -14.79 5.13 -10.62
N SER A 236 -13.48 4.89 -10.65
CA SER A 236 -12.51 5.86 -11.20
C SER A 236 -12.76 6.15 -12.68
N TYR A 237 -13.02 5.13 -13.50
CA TYR A 237 -13.34 5.33 -14.92
C TYR A 237 -14.67 6.02 -15.14
N GLU A 238 -15.68 5.75 -14.33
CA GLU A 238 -16.97 6.46 -14.38
C GLU A 238 -16.79 7.95 -14.11
N GLN A 239 -15.96 8.32 -13.13
CA GLN A 239 -15.64 9.71 -12.84
C GLN A 239 -14.89 10.38 -14.01
N GLN A 240 -13.93 9.69 -14.60
CA GLN A 240 -13.21 10.20 -15.78
C GLN A 240 -14.16 10.39 -16.96
N LEU A 241 -15.06 9.44 -17.21
CA LEU A 241 -16.04 9.53 -18.28
C LEU A 241 -17.01 10.70 -18.07
N ALA A 242 -17.44 10.95 -16.83
CA ALA A 242 -18.25 12.12 -16.50
C ALA A 242 -17.52 13.42 -16.83
N LYS A 243 -16.25 13.54 -16.43
CA LYS A 243 -15.43 14.72 -16.74
C LYS A 243 -15.27 14.93 -18.25
N SER A 244 -14.97 13.87 -19.00
CA SER A 244 -14.83 13.97 -20.45
C SER A 244 -16.15 14.35 -21.15
N ARG A 245 -17.31 13.98 -20.59
CA ARG A 245 -18.62 14.44 -21.09
C ARG A 245 -18.83 15.93 -20.86
N ASP A 246 -18.42 16.47 -19.72
CA ASP A 246 -18.49 17.91 -19.44
C ASP A 246 -17.57 18.71 -20.37
N GLU A 247 -16.36 18.20 -20.63
CA GLU A 247 -15.41 18.78 -21.59
C GLU A 247 -15.98 18.76 -23.02
N LEU A 248 -16.59 17.65 -23.43
CA LEU A 248 -17.26 17.53 -24.73
C LEU A 248 -18.39 18.56 -24.88
N ALA A 249 -19.25 18.69 -23.87
CA ALA A 249 -20.34 19.66 -23.87
C ALA A 249 -19.81 21.11 -23.97
N THR A 250 -18.70 21.40 -23.28
CA THR A 250 -18.03 22.70 -23.37
C THR A 250 -17.52 22.99 -24.78
N HIS A 251 -16.87 22.02 -25.43
CA HIS A 251 -16.40 22.18 -26.80
C HIS A 251 -17.55 22.30 -27.81
N GLN A 252 -18.63 21.55 -27.63
CA GLN A 252 -19.83 21.68 -28.48
C GLN A 252 -20.44 23.07 -28.38
N ALA A 253 -20.53 23.64 -27.18
CA ALA A 253 -21.01 25.01 -26.98
C ALA A 253 -20.09 26.05 -27.65
N GLN A 254 -18.77 25.86 -27.57
CA GLN A 254 -17.79 26.73 -28.24
C GLN A 254 -17.93 26.67 -29.76
N ILE A 255 -18.11 25.48 -30.33
CA ILE A 255 -18.32 25.30 -31.77
C ILE A 255 -19.59 26.06 -32.21
N ALA A 256 -20.71 25.89 -31.51
CA ALA A 256 -21.96 26.58 -31.85
C ALA A 256 -21.81 28.12 -31.83
N GLN A 257 -21.08 28.67 -30.85
CA GLN A 257 -20.79 30.10 -30.79
C GLN A 257 -19.93 30.58 -31.97
N LEU A 258 -18.96 29.77 -32.41
CA LEU A 258 -18.12 30.08 -33.56
C LEU A 258 -18.90 30.01 -34.87
N GLU A 259 -19.79 29.03 -35.02
CA GLU A 259 -20.69 28.90 -36.18
C GLU A 259 -21.63 30.09 -36.30
N GLU A 260 -22.24 30.53 -35.20
CA GLU A 260 -23.09 31.73 -35.17
C GLU A 260 -22.30 32.98 -35.60
N LYS A 261 -21.10 33.16 -35.06
CA LYS A 261 -20.22 34.27 -35.41
C LYS A 261 -19.81 34.25 -36.88
N ALA A 262 -19.53 33.07 -37.43
CA ALA A 262 -19.20 32.92 -38.85
C ALA A 262 -20.39 33.33 -39.74
N SER A 263 -21.60 32.88 -39.42
CA SER A 263 -22.82 33.22 -40.18
C SER A 263 -23.14 34.73 -40.15
N GLN A 264 -22.91 35.40 -39.02
CA GLN A 264 -23.05 36.86 -38.91
C GLN A 264 -22.07 37.62 -39.81
N LEU A 265 -20.84 37.12 -39.96
CA LEU A 265 -19.83 37.73 -40.84
C LEU A 265 -20.16 37.52 -42.32
N GLU A 266 -20.71 36.36 -42.68
CA GLU A 266 -21.11 36.03 -44.05
C GLU A 266 -22.35 36.82 -44.52
N SER A 267 -23.28 37.11 -43.60
CA SER A 267 -24.51 37.88 -43.90
C SER A 267 -24.34 39.41 -43.83
N GLY A 268 -23.23 39.88 -43.28
CA GLY A 268 -22.87 41.31 -43.20
C GLY A 268 -21.99 41.82 -44.35
N SER A 269 -21.73 41.00 -45.37
CA SER A 269 -21.03 41.34 -46.63
C SER A 269 -22.01 41.40 -47.79
#